data_AF-A0A1D2TWP4-F1
#
_entry.id   AF-A0A1D2TWP4-F1
#
_cell.length_a   1.000
_cell.length_b   1.000
_cell.length_c   1.000
_cell.angle_alpha   90.00
_cell.angle_beta   90.00
_cell.angle_gamma   90.00
#
_symmetry.space_group_name_H-M   'P 1'
#
loop_
_entity.id
_entity.type
_entity.pdbx_description
1 polymer ?
#
loop_
_entity_poly.entity_id
_entity_poly.type
_entity_poly.pdbx_seq_one_letter_code
_entity_poly.pdbx_strand_id
1 'polypeptide(L)'
;MTGLPDPAKPLGRDEASAAFAAILEGTVSDEDIAAFLVALSERGETAIEIAAAAWEMRQRLIPISAPPGAIDVCGTGGDGHHTLNVSTAVSLVVAACGVPVAKHGNRAASSKAGAADTLEALGLNLDRAADTAERSLAEIGICFLFAQKHHPALARLGPIRRAIGRRTIFNLMGPLANPAGVKRQLIGIARPAYV
;
A
#
# COMPACT_ATOMS: atom_id res chain seq x y z
N MET A 1 -17.09 -20.72 -13.25
CA MET A 1 -16.79 -19.60 -12.35
C MET A 1 -16.31 -20.20 -11.04
N THR A 2 -15.01 -20.13 -10.76
CA THR A 2 -14.47 -20.43 -9.43
C THR A 2 -14.77 -19.22 -8.55
N GLY A 3 -15.82 -19.30 -7.73
CA GLY A 3 -16.21 -18.23 -6.82
C GLY A 3 -15.14 -17.96 -5.78
N LEU A 4 -15.18 -16.76 -5.18
CA LEU A 4 -14.38 -16.47 -3.98
C LEU A 4 -14.80 -17.39 -2.83
N PRO A 5 -13.87 -17.76 -1.93
CA PRO A 5 -14.20 -18.57 -0.77
C PRO A 5 -15.14 -17.83 0.19
N ASP A 6 -15.83 -18.56 1.07
CA ASP A 6 -16.74 -18.00 2.06
C ASP A 6 -15.95 -17.15 3.09
N PRO A 7 -16.07 -15.82 3.08
CA PRO A 7 -15.32 -14.95 3.99
C PRO A 7 -15.84 -15.01 5.43
N ALA A 8 -16.97 -15.68 5.71
CA ALA A 8 -17.53 -15.77 7.06
C ALA A 8 -16.66 -16.58 8.03
N LYS A 9 -15.72 -17.39 7.51
CA LYS A 9 -14.75 -18.16 8.31
C LYS A 9 -13.32 -17.76 7.96
N PRO A 10 -12.37 -17.81 8.92
CA PRO A 10 -10.95 -17.58 8.64
C PRO A 10 -10.44 -18.43 7.48
N LEU A 11 -9.84 -17.78 6.50
CA LEU A 11 -9.29 -18.48 5.33
C LEU A 11 -7.90 -19.02 5.63
N GLY A 12 -7.60 -20.21 5.10
CA GLY A 12 -6.24 -20.74 5.08
C GLY A 12 -5.33 -19.89 4.18
N ARG A 13 -4.00 -20.06 4.32
CA ARG A 13 -3.02 -19.35 3.50
C ARG A 13 -3.29 -19.51 2.00
N ASP A 14 -3.45 -20.75 1.54
CA ASP A 14 -3.55 -21.05 0.11
C ASP A 14 -4.88 -20.55 -0.48
N GLU A 15 -5.95 -20.66 0.30
CA GLU A 15 -7.29 -20.16 -0.04
C GLU A 15 -7.31 -18.63 -0.12
N ALA A 16 -6.71 -17.95 0.86
CA ALA A 16 -6.56 -16.50 0.84
C ALA A 16 -5.68 -16.05 -0.34
N SER A 17 -4.56 -16.74 -0.62
CA SER A 17 -3.71 -16.46 -1.78
C SER A 17 -4.49 -16.57 -3.08
N ALA A 18 -5.22 -17.67 -3.28
CA ALA A 18 -6.02 -17.88 -4.49
C ALA A 18 -7.11 -16.81 -4.65
N ALA A 19 -7.78 -16.43 -3.55
CA ALA A 19 -8.77 -15.36 -3.55
C ALA A 19 -8.17 -14.01 -3.97
N PHE A 20 -7.09 -13.57 -3.32
CA PHE A 20 -6.47 -12.28 -3.63
C PHE A 20 -5.76 -12.27 -4.99
N ALA A 21 -5.21 -13.41 -5.45
CA ALA A 21 -4.71 -13.58 -6.81
C ALA A 21 -5.82 -13.31 -7.83
N ALA A 22 -6.97 -13.99 -7.68
CA ALA A 22 -8.11 -13.84 -8.58
C ALA A 22 -8.68 -12.40 -8.59
N ILE A 23 -8.76 -11.76 -7.42
CA ILE A 23 -9.16 -10.35 -7.29
C ILE A 23 -8.20 -9.42 -8.05
N LEU A 24 -6.89 -9.61 -7.88
CA LEU A 24 -5.86 -8.74 -8.46
C LEU A 24 -5.61 -8.99 -9.96
N GLU A 25 -5.87 -10.21 -10.44
CA GLU A 25 -5.84 -10.57 -11.87
C GLU A 25 -7.11 -10.14 -12.60
N GLY A 26 -8.15 -9.78 -11.86
CA GLY A 26 -9.40 -9.31 -12.41
C GLY A 26 -10.29 -10.42 -12.97
N THR A 27 -10.15 -11.65 -12.48
CA THR A 27 -10.96 -12.81 -12.91
C THR A 27 -12.29 -12.94 -12.17
N VAL A 28 -12.52 -12.08 -11.17
CA VAL A 28 -13.73 -12.04 -10.33
C VAL A 28 -14.59 -10.82 -10.69
N SER A 29 -15.91 -10.91 -10.53
CA SER A 29 -16.83 -9.80 -10.78
C SER A 29 -16.69 -8.67 -9.75
N ASP A 30 -17.02 -7.42 -10.10
CA ASP A 30 -16.95 -6.29 -9.17
C ASP A 30 -17.91 -6.46 -7.97
N GLU A 31 -19.07 -7.11 -8.19
CA GLU A 31 -20.07 -7.40 -7.16
C GLU A 31 -19.55 -8.42 -6.14
N ASP A 32 -18.97 -9.53 -6.61
CA ASP A 32 -18.39 -10.54 -5.74
C ASP A 32 -17.21 -9.98 -4.94
N ILE A 33 -16.37 -9.14 -5.55
CA ILE A 33 -15.28 -8.45 -4.86
C ILE A 33 -15.85 -7.56 -3.75
N ALA A 34 -16.88 -6.77 -4.03
CA ALA A 34 -17.48 -5.89 -3.04
C ALA A 34 -18.06 -6.67 -1.85
N ALA A 35 -18.86 -7.71 -2.14
CA ALA A 35 -19.45 -8.56 -1.11
C ALA A 35 -18.37 -9.25 -0.24
N PHE A 36 -17.35 -9.82 -0.88
CA PHE A 36 -16.25 -10.48 -0.19
C PHE A 36 -15.48 -9.52 0.74
N LEU A 37 -15.11 -8.34 0.24
CA LEU A 37 -14.36 -7.36 1.02
C LEU A 37 -15.17 -6.81 2.20
N VAL A 38 -16.48 -6.58 2.03
CA VAL A 38 -17.36 -6.14 3.11
C VAL A 38 -17.44 -7.21 4.19
N ALA A 39 -17.76 -8.46 3.83
CA ALA A 39 -17.91 -9.55 4.78
C ALA A 39 -16.60 -9.85 5.53
N LEU A 40 -15.46 -9.86 4.84
CA LEU A 40 -14.14 -10.02 5.47
C LEU A 40 -13.85 -8.91 6.49
N SER A 41 -14.20 -7.67 6.15
CA SER A 41 -14.00 -6.50 7.02
C SER A 41 -14.94 -6.49 8.24
N GLU A 42 -16.14 -7.06 8.12
CA GLU A 42 -17.11 -7.19 9.22
C GLU A 42 -16.69 -8.27 10.22
N ARG A 43 -16.25 -9.42 9.70
CA ARG A 43 -15.70 -10.51 10.52
C ARG A 43 -14.38 -10.10 11.19
N GLY A 44 -13.58 -9.28 10.49
CA GLY A 44 -12.22 -8.93 10.88
C GLY A 44 -11.20 -9.83 10.18
N GLU A 45 -10.17 -9.20 9.62
CA GLU A 45 -9.10 -9.86 8.89
C GLU A 45 -8.11 -10.51 9.86
N THR A 46 -7.69 -11.73 9.56
CA THR A 46 -6.63 -12.44 10.28
C THR A 46 -5.25 -12.07 9.73
N ALA A 47 -4.20 -12.30 10.52
CA ALA A 47 -2.82 -12.10 10.06
C ALA A 47 -2.47 -12.96 8.82
N ILE A 48 -3.04 -14.16 8.69
CA ILE A 48 -2.83 -15.05 7.55
C ILE A 48 -3.39 -14.42 6.27
N GLU A 49 -4.59 -13.88 6.30
CA GLU A 49 -5.23 -13.23 5.15
C GLU A 49 -4.54 -11.93 4.78
N ILE A 50 -4.15 -11.12 5.78
CA ILE A 50 -3.35 -9.89 5.57
C ILE A 50 -2.01 -10.24 4.90
N ALA A 51 -1.32 -11.28 5.37
CA ALA A 51 -0.07 -11.72 4.78
C ALA A 51 -0.25 -12.26 3.35
N ALA A 52 -1.30 -13.04 3.08
CA ALA A 52 -1.61 -13.55 1.76
C ALA A 52 -1.96 -12.41 0.77
N ALA A 53 -2.82 -11.47 1.18
CA ALA A 53 -3.14 -10.29 0.37
C ALA A 53 -1.89 -9.46 0.04
N ALA A 54 -1.04 -9.20 1.04
CA ALA A 54 0.21 -8.47 0.85
C ALA A 54 1.17 -9.23 -0.08
N TRP A 55 1.25 -10.55 0.06
CA TRP A 55 2.06 -11.40 -0.82
C TRP A 55 1.60 -11.30 -2.27
N GLU A 56 0.31 -11.50 -2.54
CA GLU A 56 -0.24 -11.45 -3.90
C GLU A 56 -0.11 -10.06 -4.53
N MET A 57 -0.20 -9.00 -3.71
CA MET A 57 0.11 -7.64 -4.17
C MET A 57 1.58 -7.45 -4.55
N ARG A 58 2.51 -8.04 -3.80
CA ARG A 58 3.95 -8.00 -4.12
C ARG A 58 4.30 -8.79 -5.38
N GLN A 59 3.56 -9.85 -5.71
CA GLN A 59 3.78 -10.61 -6.95
C GLN A 59 3.35 -9.83 -8.21
N ARG A 60 2.52 -8.78 -8.06
CA ARG A 60 1.90 -8.04 -9.17
C ARG A 60 2.23 -6.55 -9.19
N LEU A 61 3.21 -6.13 -8.39
CA LEU A 61 3.72 -4.76 -8.44
C LEU A 61 4.79 -4.61 -9.52
N ILE A 62 5.06 -3.38 -9.91
CA ILE A 62 6.22 -3.03 -10.74
C ILE A 62 7.38 -2.72 -9.78
N PRO A 63 8.37 -3.61 -9.65
CA PRO A 63 9.41 -3.47 -8.62
C PRO A 63 10.45 -2.43 -9.02
N ILE A 64 11.24 -2.01 -8.02
CA ILE A 64 12.48 -1.29 -8.25
C ILE A 64 13.62 -1.91 -7.43
N SER A 65 14.85 -1.68 -7.87
CA SER A 65 16.07 -2.05 -7.16
C SER A 65 16.40 -0.99 -6.11
N ALA A 66 16.78 -1.45 -4.92
CA ALA A 66 17.19 -0.56 -3.82
C ALA A 66 18.52 -1.00 -3.20
N PRO A 67 19.32 -0.03 -2.72
CA PRO A 67 20.57 -0.34 -2.04
C PRO A 67 20.32 -1.08 -0.71
N PRO A 68 21.30 -1.87 -0.24
CA PRO A 68 21.20 -2.55 1.05
C PRO A 68 20.90 -1.58 2.19
N GLY A 69 20.04 -2.01 3.12
CA GLY A 69 19.69 -1.21 4.29
C GLY A 69 18.62 -0.14 4.04
N ALA A 70 18.08 -0.04 2.81
CA ALA A 70 16.97 0.85 2.51
C ALA A 70 15.76 0.61 3.43
N ILE A 71 15.11 1.71 3.83
CA ILE A 71 13.95 1.73 4.72
C ILE A 71 12.76 2.43 4.07
N ASP A 72 11.56 2.04 4.50
CA ASP A 72 10.33 2.79 4.23
C ASP A 72 9.75 3.39 5.52
N VAL A 73 9.17 4.58 5.40
CA VAL A 73 8.46 5.27 6.48
C VAL A 73 7.10 5.68 5.94
N CYS A 74 6.07 4.92 6.30
CA CYS A 74 4.74 5.07 5.76
C CYS A 74 3.69 4.73 6.82
N GLY A 75 2.42 4.87 6.47
CA GLY A 75 1.32 4.52 7.35
C GLY A 75 0.13 4.02 6.56
N THR A 76 -0.74 3.28 7.24
CA THR A 76 -2.04 2.82 6.70
C THR A 76 -2.98 3.99 6.40
N GLY A 77 -2.78 5.12 7.08
CA GLY A 77 -3.54 6.35 6.89
C GLY A 77 -4.97 6.30 7.45
N GLY A 78 -5.61 7.46 7.40
CA GLY A 78 -6.99 7.63 7.84
C GLY A 78 -7.19 7.51 9.36
N ASP A 79 -6.23 7.87 10.19
CA ASP A 79 -6.51 8.11 11.62
C ASP A 79 -7.61 9.17 11.85
N GLY A 80 -7.96 9.97 10.83
CA GLY A 80 -8.97 11.03 10.93
C GLY A 80 -8.46 12.26 11.65
N HIS A 81 -7.17 12.31 11.99
CA HIS A 81 -6.59 13.39 12.78
C HIS A 81 -6.16 14.60 11.94
N HIS A 82 -6.20 14.49 10.60
CA HIS A 82 -5.84 15.56 9.67
C HIS A 82 -4.48 16.23 10.01
N THR A 83 -3.52 15.43 10.47
CA THR A 83 -2.22 15.92 10.91
C THR A 83 -1.32 16.32 9.73
N LEU A 84 -0.16 16.89 10.08
CA LEU A 84 0.94 17.09 9.14
C LEU A 84 1.40 15.74 8.55
N ASN A 85 2.03 15.79 7.37
CA ASN A 85 2.64 14.63 6.72
C ASN A 85 3.96 14.23 7.42
N VAL A 86 3.86 13.81 8.68
CA VAL A 86 4.99 13.47 9.56
C VAL A 86 5.87 12.39 8.92
N SER A 87 5.28 11.36 8.31
CA SER A 87 6.07 10.30 7.66
C SER A 87 6.92 10.85 6.50
N THR A 88 6.46 11.89 5.79
CA THR A 88 7.25 12.54 4.73
C THR A 88 8.42 13.31 5.32
N ALA A 89 8.18 14.09 6.38
CA ALA A 89 9.25 14.81 7.08
C ALA A 89 10.31 13.86 7.65
N VAL A 90 9.88 12.77 8.29
CA VAL A 90 10.79 11.74 8.82
C VAL A 90 11.61 11.09 7.71
N SER A 91 11.01 10.76 6.56
CA SER A 91 11.75 10.22 5.41
C SER A 91 12.89 11.13 4.96
N LEU A 92 12.66 12.45 4.91
CA LEU A 92 13.68 13.43 4.53
C LEU A 92 14.82 13.49 5.55
N VAL A 93 14.49 13.52 6.85
CA VAL A 93 15.50 13.55 7.94
C VAL A 93 16.33 12.26 7.94
N VAL A 94 15.71 11.09 7.81
CA VAL A 94 16.41 9.80 7.79
C VAL A 94 17.36 9.72 6.60
N ALA A 95 16.94 10.17 5.41
CA ALA A 95 17.79 10.24 4.23
C ALA A 95 18.98 11.19 4.43
N ALA A 96 18.75 12.35 5.04
CA ALA A 96 19.81 13.30 5.37
C ALA A 96 20.85 12.73 6.36
N CYS A 97 20.47 11.72 7.16
CA CYS A 97 21.40 10.97 8.02
C CYS A 97 22.16 9.85 7.27
N GLY A 98 22.03 9.74 5.95
CA GLY A 98 22.75 8.77 5.12
C GLY A 98 22.12 7.37 5.04
N VAL A 99 20.89 7.20 5.55
CA VAL A 99 20.15 5.93 5.42
C VAL A 99 19.30 5.98 4.15
N PRO A 100 19.41 5.04 3.21
CA PRO A 100 18.60 5.08 1.99
C PRO A 100 17.10 4.95 2.29
N VAL A 101 16.27 5.84 1.75
CA VAL A 101 14.81 5.84 1.99
C VAL A 101 14.03 5.61 0.70
N ALA A 102 13.36 4.47 0.60
CA ALA A 102 12.44 4.14 -0.48
C ALA A 102 11.00 4.39 -0.01
N LYS A 103 10.58 5.66 0.02
CA LYS A 103 9.30 6.05 0.60
C LYS A 103 8.14 5.63 -0.30
N HIS A 104 7.31 4.70 0.16
CA HIS A 104 6.05 4.38 -0.53
C HIS A 104 4.94 5.32 -0.07
N GLY A 105 4.15 5.83 -1.02
CA GLY A 105 3.05 6.73 -0.68
C GLY A 105 2.04 6.93 -1.79
N ASN A 106 0.95 7.60 -1.43
CA ASN A 106 -0.15 7.91 -2.33
C ASN A 106 -0.67 9.33 -2.05
N ARG A 107 -1.61 9.78 -2.87
CA ARG A 107 -2.44 10.98 -2.60
C ARG A 107 -3.38 10.72 -1.43
N ALA A 108 -3.89 11.79 -0.83
CA ALA A 108 -4.89 11.68 0.22
C ALA A 108 -6.12 10.90 -0.26
N ALA A 109 -6.54 9.90 0.53
CA ALA A 109 -7.85 9.26 0.37
C ALA A 109 -8.94 9.92 1.21
N SER A 110 -8.58 10.43 2.40
CA SER A 110 -9.52 11.07 3.34
C SER A 110 -8.93 12.25 4.14
N SER A 111 -7.60 12.47 4.09
CA SER A 111 -6.95 13.64 4.72
C SER A 111 -7.00 14.86 3.79
N LYS A 112 -6.54 16.03 4.28
CA LYS A 112 -6.42 17.25 3.46
C LYS A 112 -5.30 17.15 2.42
N ALA A 113 -4.24 16.40 2.72
CA ALA A 113 -3.10 16.18 1.84
C ALA A 113 -2.39 14.87 2.20
N GLY A 114 -2.02 14.08 1.20
CA GLY A 114 -1.20 12.88 1.34
C GLY A 114 0.28 13.17 1.13
N ALA A 115 1.09 12.11 1.12
CA ALA A 115 2.52 12.22 0.88
C ALA A 115 2.82 12.76 -0.52
N ALA A 116 2.10 12.26 -1.54
CA ALA A 116 2.25 12.72 -2.92
C ALA A 116 1.87 14.20 -3.07
N ASP A 117 0.73 14.62 -2.51
CA ASP A 117 0.25 16.01 -2.58
C ASP A 117 1.23 16.97 -1.89
N THR A 118 1.81 16.55 -0.76
CA THR A 118 2.82 17.34 -0.05
C THR A 118 4.11 17.49 -0.85
N LEU A 119 4.63 16.40 -1.41
CA LEU A 119 5.87 16.44 -2.18
C LEU A 119 5.71 17.24 -3.49
N GLU A 120 4.55 17.12 -4.15
CA GLU A 120 4.20 17.91 -5.34
C GLU A 120 4.14 19.41 -4.99
N ALA A 121 3.51 19.78 -3.87
CA ALA A 121 3.50 21.17 -3.38
C ALA A 121 4.90 21.70 -3.03
N LEU A 122 5.83 20.82 -2.65
CA LEU A 122 7.25 21.15 -2.43
C LEU A 122 8.08 21.20 -3.74
N GLY A 123 7.45 20.95 -4.90
CA GLY A 123 8.09 21.04 -6.22
C GLY A 123 8.56 19.71 -6.81
N LEU A 124 8.25 18.57 -6.19
CA LEU A 124 8.56 17.26 -6.76
C LEU A 124 7.66 16.98 -7.96
N ASN A 125 8.25 16.79 -9.14
CA ASN A 125 7.54 16.24 -10.29
C ASN A 125 7.35 14.73 -10.10
N LEU A 126 6.12 14.29 -9.82
CA LEU A 126 5.81 12.89 -9.50
C LEU A 126 6.05 11.92 -10.67
N ASP A 127 5.81 12.34 -11.91
CA ASP A 127 6.07 11.50 -13.07
C ASP A 127 7.57 11.26 -13.24
N ARG A 128 8.36 12.35 -13.19
CA ARG A 128 9.82 12.25 -13.24
C ARG A 128 10.38 11.45 -12.06
N ALA A 129 9.82 11.63 -10.86
CA ALA A 129 10.26 10.90 -9.67
C ALA A 129 10.03 9.38 -9.81
N ALA A 130 8.93 8.96 -10.43
CA ALA A 130 8.67 7.55 -10.74
C ALA A 130 9.67 7.00 -11.76
N ASP A 131 9.90 7.74 -12.86
CA ASP A 131 10.81 7.31 -13.93
C ASP A 131 12.28 7.22 -13.47
N THR A 132 12.67 8.01 -12.47
CA THR A 132 14.05 8.07 -11.98
C THR A 132 14.24 7.47 -10.60
N ALA A 133 13.26 6.72 -10.08
CA ALA A 133 13.23 6.27 -8.69
C ALA A 133 14.48 5.49 -8.26
N GLU A 134 14.92 4.51 -9.05
CA GLU A 134 16.13 3.71 -8.76
C GLU A 134 17.39 4.57 -8.72
N ARG A 135 17.57 5.43 -9.73
CA ARG A 135 18.72 6.33 -9.82
C ARG A 135 18.74 7.32 -8.66
N SER A 136 17.61 7.96 -8.37
CA SER A 136 17.50 8.90 -7.24
C SER A 136 17.78 8.21 -5.92
N LEU A 137 17.30 6.99 -5.72
CA LEU A 137 17.59 6.23 -4.50
C LEU A 137 19.08 5.90 -4.37
N ALA A 138 19.75 5.53 -5.46
CA ALA A 138 21.17 5.20 -5.46
C ALA A 138 22.09 6.43 -5.30
N GLU A 139 21.76 7.55 -5.95
CA GLU A 139 22.62 8.75 -6.00
C GLU A 139 22.33 9.76 -4.89
N ILE A 140 21.04 9.97 -4.56
CA ILE A 140 20.59 10.98 -3.60
C ILE A 140 20.33 10.34 -2.22
N GLY A 141 20.08 9.03 -2.17
CA GLY A 141 19.73 8.31 -0.94
C GLY A 141 18.24 8.37 -0.60
N ILE A 142 17.39 8.92 -1.47
CA ILE A 142 15.94 8.92 -1.28
C ILE A 142 15.20 8.90 -2.62
N CYS A 143 14.11 8.14 -2.65
CA CYS A 143 13.12 8.20 -3.73
C CYS A 143 11.69 8.16 -3.18
N PHE A 144 10.74 8.61 -4.01
CA PHE A 144 9.32 8.48 -3.75
C PHE A 144 8.71 7.48 -4.72
N LEU A 145 8.10 6.44 -4.17
CA LEU A 145 7.41 5.40 -4.92
C LEU A 145 5.93 5.70 -4.90
N PHE A 146 5.39 6.20 -6.00
CA PHE A 146 3.99 6.56 -6.09
C PHE A 146 3.14 5.32 -6.33
N ALA A 147 2.25 4.98 -5.39
CA ALA A 147 1.50 3.72 -5.40
C ALA A 147 0.73 3.46 -6.71
N GLN A 148 0.19 4.50 -7.35
CA GLN A 148 -0.56 4.38 -8.61
C GLN A 148 0.32 3.93 -9.79
N LYS A 149 1.63 4.21 -9.75
CA LYS A 149 2.59 3.79 -10.79
C LYS A 149 3.09 2.36 -10.56
N HIS A 150 3.16 1.91 -9.30
CA HIS A 150 3.72 0.61 -8.98
C HIS A 150 2.67 -0.50 -8.76
N HIS A 151 1.40 -0.16 -8.56
CA HIS A 151 0.33 -1.13 -8.30
C HIS A 151 -0.80 -1.05 -9.33
N PRO A 152 -0.55 -1.32 -10.63
CA PRO A 152 -1.56 -1.20 -11.67
C PRO A 152 -2.78 -2.11 -11.43
N ALA A 153 -2.58 -3.28 -10.83
CA ALA A 153 -3.65 -4.20 -10.45
C ALA A 153 -4.70 -3.59 -9.48
N LEU A 154 -4.33 -2.56 -8.72
CA LEU A 154 -5.25 -1.88 -7.80
C LEU A 154 -6.14 -0.85 -8.50
N ALA A 155 -5.85 -0.46 -9.75
CA ALA A 155 -6.61 0.59 -10.45
C ALA A 155 -8.10 0.23 -10.57
N ARG A 156 -8.40 -1.03 -10.94
CA ARG A 156 -9.79 -1.55 -11.01
C ARG A 156 -10.48 -1.55 -9.65
N LEU A 157 -9.74 -1.74 -8.55
CA LEU A 157 -10.30 -1.76 -7.21
C LEU A 157 -10.66 -0.36 -6.69
N GLY A 158 -10.14 0.71 -7.31
CA GLY A 158 -10.40 2.09 -6.93
C GLY A 158 -11.90 2.45 -6.89
N PRO A 159 -12.65 2.29 -7.99
CA PRO A 159 -14.11 2.47 -8.02
C PRO A 159 -14.85 1.59 -7.01
N ILE A 160 -14.52 0.30 -6.90
CA ILE A 160 -15.17 -0.64 -5.99
C ILE A 160 -15.01 -0.19 -4.52
N ARG A 161 -13.78 0.15 -4.13
CA ARG A 161 -13.47 0.64 -2.78
C ARG A 161 -14.19 1.96 -2.45
N ARG A 162 -14.35 2.84 -3.44
CA ARG A 162 -15.14 4.07 -3.27
C ARG A 162 -16.62 3.77 -3.06
N ALA A 163 -17.19 2.83 -3.82
CA ALA A 163 -18.59 2.41 -3.67
C ALA A 163 -18.85 1.74 -2.31
N ILE A 164 -17.91 0.92 -1.81
CA ILE A 164 -17.97 0.33 -0.47
C ILE A 164 -18.01 1.41 0.63
N GLY A 165 -17.30 2.52 0.45
CA GLY A 165 -17.40 3.70 1.35
C GLY A 165 -16.85 3.50 2.77
N ARG A 166 -16.25 2.35 3.08
CA ARG A 166 -15.65 2.00 4.38
C ARG A 166 -14.31 1.29 4.19
N ARG A 167 -13.54 1.20 5.28
CA ARG A 167 -12.24 0.52 5.27
C ARG A 167 -12.38 -0.96 5.02
N THR A 168 -11.44 -1.51 4.27
CA THR A 168 -11.25 -2.95 4.06
C THR A 168 -9.79 -3.33 4.21
N ILE A 169 -9.48 -4.62 4.06
CA ILE A 169 -8.11 -5.15 4.07
C ILE A 169 -7.12 -4.33 3.22
N PHE A 170 -7.56 -3.77 2.09
CA PHE A 170 -6.70 -2.95 1.22
C PHE A 170 -6.21 -1.65 1.86
N ASN A 171 -6.85 -1.17 2.94
CA ASN A 171 -6.35 -0.04 3.73
C ASN A 171 -5.12 -0.41 4.58
N LEU A 172 -4.88 -1.71 4.81
CA LEU A 172 -3.70 -2.20 5.53
C LEU A 172 -2.52 -2.44 4.58
N MET A 173 -2.77 -2.58 3.27
CA MET A 173 -1.79 -3.09 2.32
C MET A 173 -0.74 -2.08 1.87
N GLY A 174 -1.03 -0.78 1.92
CA GLY A 174 -0.12 0.26 1.42
C GLY A 174 1.31 0.11 1.96
N PRO A 175 1.50 0.06 3.28
CA PRO A 175 2.81 -0.20 3.88
C PRO A 175 3.39 -1.57 3.55
N LEU A 176 2.55 -2.59 3.37
CA LEU A 176 3.01 -3.97 3.23
C LEU A 176 3.46 -4.31 1.81
N ALA A 177 3.28 -3.44 0.82
CA ALA A 177 3.59 -3.72 -0.58
C ALA A 177 4.60 -2.74 -1.18
N ASN A 178 5.63 -2.34 -0.42
CA ASN A 178 6.66 -1.42 -0.93
C ASN A 178 7.38 -2.01 -2.17
N PRO A 179 7.41 -1.29 -3.33
CA PRO A 179 8.01 -1.80 -4.57
C PRO A 179 9.52 -2.04 -4.54
N ALA A 180 10.23 -1.45 -3.59
CA ALA A 180 11.67 -1.64 -3.40
C ALA A 180 12.02 -2.91 -2.58
N GLY A 181 11.03 -3.67 -2.12
CA GLY A 181 11.26 -4.90 -1.35
C GLY A 181 12.05 -4.67 -0.06
N VAL A 182 11.89 -3.49 0.56
CA VAL A 182 12.63 -3.11 1.76
C VAL A 182 12.42 -4.11 2.90
N LYS A 183 13.49 -4.37 3.66
CA LYS A 183 13.48 -5.27 4.83
C LYS A 183 13.30 -4.53 6.16
N ARG A 184 13.29 -3.19 6.12
CA ARG A 184 13.16 -2.30 7.28
C ARG A 184 12.02 -1.35 7.00
N GLN A 185 11.09 -1.21 7.95
CA GLN A 185 9.95 -0.30 7.81
C GLN A 185 9.59 0.30 9.17
N LEU A 186 9.23 1.58 9.17
CA LEU A 186 8.49 2.22 10.26
C LEU A 186 7.06 2.45 9.76
N ILE A 187 6.11 1.73 10.34
CA ILE A 187 4.71 1.72 9.88
C ILE A 187 3.79 2.33 10.92
N GLY A 188 3.10 3.42 10.54
CA GLY A 188 2.00 3.98 11.31
C GLY A 188 0.70 3.19 11.09
N ILE A 189 0.12 2.66 12.17
CA ILE A 189 -1.13 1.91 12.15
C ILE A 189 -2.23 2.74 12.83
N ALA A 190 -3.33 3.02 12.11
CA ALA A 190 -4.44 3.81 12.64
C ALA A 190 -5.35 3.03 13.63
N ARG A 191 -5.22 1.71 13.69
CA ARG A 191 -6.04 0.81 14.52
C ARG A 191 -5.16 0.11 15.56
N PRO A 192 -5.27 0.44 16.86
CA PRO A 192 -4.44 -0.17 17.91
C PRO A 192 -4.49 -1.70 17.95
N ALA A 193 -5.60 -2.33 17.53
CA ALA A 193 -5.76 -3.78 17.53
C ALA A 193 -4.85 -4.53 16.53
N TYR A 194 -4.14 -3.84 15.64
CA TYR A 194 -3.16 -4.45 14.71
C TYR A 194 -1.69 -4.17 15.10
N VAL A 195 -1.45 -3.72 16.34
CA VAL A 195 -0.10 -3.48 16.89
C VAL A 195 0.28 -4.59 17.85
#